data_AF-A0A822LC10-F1
#
_entry.id   AF-A0A822LC10-F1
#
_cell.length_a   1.000
_cell.length_b   1.000
_cell.length_c   1.000
_cell.angle_alpha   90.00
_cell.angle_beta   90.00
_cell.angle_gamma   90.00
#
_symmetry.space_group_name_H-M   'P 1'
#
loop_
_entity.id
_entity.type
_entity.pdbx_description
1 polymer ?
#
loop_
_entity_poly.entity_id
_entity_poly.type
_entity_poly.pdbx_seq_one_letter_code
_entity_poly.pdbx_strand_id
1 'polypeptide(L)'
;MERHRELLRRGAILVDDSDPREEIRALVYLEHAIQDARLNPDGRRRVVSRRMQYVEIPLFAPQRQGERDAGYAPYLDYRPLQEEERAILGPILDSLPIGNEIESQARNYAIANLVSSHLQEVRQRKEELIEKTLIAVKDRLTKEINYWDHRAAQLRLQEEAGKTNARINSNKAQMRADELQTRLQKRLSELEQERHLSPSPPVVVGAALIVPGGLLGRLLGKPMFARETKRVEQLAMAAVMAAEKALGYEPRDVSAEKCGYDIESRKTGTGRLRFIEVKGRVEGAETVTVTKNEILASFNKPEDFLLALVSVSPSEEVRVRYVRRPFQREPDFGACSVNYDWGELWERGDMIEPQRHEGH
;
A
#
# COMPACT_ATOMS: atom_id res chain seq x y z
N MET A 1 2.88 -5.55 16.04
CA MET A 1 1.66 -6.08 15.37
C MET A 1 0.87 -7.07 16.22
N GLU A 2 1.47 -8.00 16.97
CA GLU A 2 0.72 -8.96 17.80
C GLU A 2 0.01 -8.37 19.04
N ARG A 3 0.56 -7.33 19.69
CA ARG A 3 -0.03 -6.75 20.91
C ARG A 3 -1.36 -6.00 20.70
N HIS A 4 -1.68 -5.56 19.48
CA HIS A 4 -2.95 -4.85 19.22
C HIS A 4 -4.10 -5.79 18.84
N ARG A 5 -3.82 -7.07 18.56
CA ARG A 5 -4.86 -8.03 18.17
C ARG A 5 -5.95 -8.19 19.22
N GLU A 6 -5.61 -8.08 20.51
CA GLU A 6 -6.59 -8.26 21.60
C GLU A 6 -7.43 -7.01 21.88
N LEU A 7 -6.89 -5.80 21.69
CA LEU A 7 -7.64 -4.54 21.77
C LEU A 7 -8.64 -4.40 20.60
N LEU A 8 -8.30 -4.93 19.42
CA LEU A 8 -9.10 -4.83 18.19
C LEU A 8 -10.32 -5.76 18.11
N ARG A 9 -10.41 -6.75 19.02
CA ARG A 9 -11.54 -7.70 19.09
C ARG A 9 -12.65 -7.25 20.04
N ARG A 10 -12.40 -6.22 20.86
CA ARG A 10 -13.35 -5.64 21.82
C ARG A 10 -13.64 -4.19 21.46
N GLY A 11 -14.71 -3.98 20.67
CA GLY A 11 -15.44 -2.71 20.50
C GLY A 11 -14.66 -1.41 20.75
N ALA A 12 -13.53 -1.22 20.05
CA ALA A 12 -12.77 0.02 20.17
C ALA A 12 -13.59 1.16 19.53
N ILE A 13 -13.75 2.27 20.26
CA ILE A 13 -14.36 3.48 19.73
C ILE A 13 -13.24 4.48 19.49
N LEU A 14 -13.14 4.92 18.25
CA LEU A 14 -12.13 5.87 17.77
C LEU A 14 -12.83 7.11 17.22
N VAL A 15 -12.11 8.22 17.23
CA VAL A 15 -12.58 9.50 16.72
C VAL A 15 -11.75 9.91 15.51
N ASP A 16 -12.44 10.26 14.43
CA ASP A 16 -11.85 10.90 13.26
C ASP A 16 -12.16 12.40 13.31
N ASP A 17 -11.28 13.18 13.93
CA ASP A 17 -11.46 14.63 14.09
C ASP A 17 -11.51 15.37 12.73
N SER A 18 -10.95 14.77 11.68
CA SER A 18 -10.90 15.37 10.34
C SER A 18 -12.21 15.23 9.57
N ASP A 19 -13.09 14.31 9.97
CA ASP A 19 -14.32 14.04 9.24
C ASP A 19 -15.44 15.01 9.64
N PRO A 20 -15.87 15.91 8.72
CA PRO A 20 -16.90 16.88 9.03
C PRO A 20 -18.32 16.30 8.98
N ARG A 21 -18.48 15.01 8.66
CA ARG A 21 -19.78 14.36 8.68
C ARG A 21 -20.24 14.10 10.11
N GLU A 22 -21.51 13.73 10.24
CA GLU A 22 -22.11 13.42 11.53
C GLU A 22 -22.45 11.93 11.68
N GLU A 23 -22.15 11.13 10.66
CA GLU A 23 -22.52 9.73 10.62
C GLU A 23 -21.46 8.81 11.23
N ILE A 24 -21.85 8.08 12.28
CA ILE A 24 -21.02 7.02 12.88
C ILE A 24 -20.92 5.86 11.90
N ARG A 25 -19.71 5.32 11.77
CA ARG A 25 -19.41 4.19 10.88
C ARG A 25 -18.64 3.10 11.62
N ALA A 26 -18.83 1.86 11.19
CA ALA A 26 -17.97 0.75 11.59
C ALA A 26 -16.79 0.65 10.61
N LEU A 27 -15.57 0.56 11.13
CA LEU A 27 -14.37 0.20 10.39
C LEU A 27 -14.06 -1.28 10.65
N VAL A 28 -14.20 -2.13 9.63
CA VAL A 28 -13.94 -3.57 9.71
C VAL A 28 -12.57 -3.89 9.12
N TYR A 29 -11.78 -4.66 9.86
CA TYR A 29 -10.44 -5.10 9.49
C TYR A 29 -10.51 -6.51 8.92
N LEU A 30 -10.05 -6.68 7.68
CA LEU A 30 -10.05 -7.96 6.97
C LEU A 30 -8.61 -8.35 6.62
N GLU A 31 -8.24 -9.60 6.84
CA GLU A 31 -7.02 -10.18 6.30
C GLU A 31 -7.37 -10.98 5.04
N HIS A 32 -6.79 -10.61 3.90
CA HIS A 32 -6.93 -11.34 2.65
C HIS A 32 -5.58 -11.97 2.26
N ALA A 33 -5.60 -13.29 2.06
CA ALA A 33 -4.42 -14.07 1.68
C ALA A 33 -4.56 -14.64 0.26
N ILE A 34 -3.45 -14.65 -0.48
CA ILE A 34 -3.33 -15.32 -1.78
C ILE A 34 -2.34 -16.47 -1.64
N GLN A 35 -2.70 -17.62 -2.19
CA GLN A 35 -1.94 -18.85 -2.14
C GLN A 35 -1.55 -19.29 -3.54
N ASP A 36 -0.35 -19.87 -3.69
CA ASP A 36 0.03 -20.59 -4.90
C ASP A 36 -0.34 -22.09 -4.79
N ALA A 37 -0.13 -22.86 -5.87
CA ALA A 37 -0.43 -24.29 -5.88
C ALA A 37 0.66 -25.15 -5.21
N ARG A 38 1.74 -24.56 -4.67
CA ARG A 38 2.78 -25.32 -3.98
C ARG A 38 2.33 -25.68 -2.59
N LEU A 39 2.67 -26.89 -2.19
CA LEU A 39 2.48 -27.37 -0.83
C LEU A 39 3.73 -27.10 0.00
N ASN A 40 3.51 -26.57 1.19
CA ASN A 40 4.50 -26.53 2.26
C ASN A 40 4.74 -27.95 2.81
N PRO A 41 5.82 -28.17 3.59
CA PRO A 41 6.09 -29.47 4.23
C PRO A 41 4.95 -29.98 5.13
N ASP A 42 4.09 -29.08 5.62
CA ASP A 42 2.90 -29.38 6.42
C ASP A 42 1.67 -29.76 5.57
N GLY A 43 1.80 -29.85 4.25
CA GLY A 43 0.73 -30.19 3.31
C GLY A 43 -0.24 -29.04 3.01
N ARG A 44 -0.02 -27.84 3.55
CA ARG A 44 -0.85 -26.67 3.27
C ARG A 44 -0.35 -25.92 2.04
N ARG A 45 -1.26 -25.27 1.31
CA ARG A 45 -0.86 -24.36 0.24
C ARG A 45 -0.04 -23.20 0.78
N ARG A 46 1.01 -22.84 0.06
CA ARG A 46 1.90 -21.75 0.45
C ARG A 46 1.20 -20.41 0.21
N VAL A 47 1.14 -19.59 1.26
CA VAL A 47 0.67 -18.20 1.16
C VAL A 47 1.79 -17.35 0.56
N VAL A 48 1.50 -16.68 -0.55
CA VAL A 48 2.46 -15.83 -1.28
C VAL A 48 2.24 -14.34 -1.04
N SER A 49 1.04 -13.96 -0.60
CA SER A 49 0.72 -12.58 -0.21
C SER A 49 -0.31 -12.57 0.91
N ARG A 50 -0.16 -11.63 1.84
CA ARG A 50 -1.16 -11.26 2.85
C ARG A 50 -1.34 -9.76 2.83
N ARG A 51 -2.59 -9.31 2.82
CA ARG A 51 -2.96 -7.90 2.80
C ARG A 51 -4.03 -7.63 3.85
N MET A 52 -3.83 -6.59 4.65
CA MET A 52 -4.88 -6.02 5.47
C MET A 52 -5.75 -5.13 4.58
N GLN A 53 -7.06 -5.30 4.68
CA GLN A 53 -8.09 -4.54 3.99
C GLN A 53 -9.00 -3.90 5.03
N TYR A 54 -9.50 -2.72 4.71
CA TYR A 54 -10.25 -1.89 5.65
C TYR A 54 -11.55 -1.47 4.96
N VAL A 55 -12.69 -1.79 5.55
CA VAL A 55 -14.00 -1.45 5.00
C VAL A 55 -14.74 -0.57 5.99
N GLU A 56 -15.19 0.60 5.56
CA GLU A 56 -16.06 1.47 6.34
C GLU A 56 -17.51 1.23 5.96
N ILE A 57 -18.36 1.03 6.97
CA ILE A 57 -19.80 0.78 6.85
C ILE A 57 -20.55 1.81 7.69
N PRO A 58 -21.35 2.71 7.09
CA PRO A 58 -22.15 3.66 7.85
C PRO A 58 -23.26 2.95 8.65
N LEU A 59 -23.52 3.38 9.88
CA LEU A 59 -24.44 2.69 10.80
C LEU A 59 -25.85 3.32 10.89
N PHE A 60 -26.04 4.53 10.37
CA PHE A 60 -27.32 5.24 10.41
C PHE A 60 -27.89 5.57 9.02
N ALA A 61 -27.20 5.18 7.93
CA ALA A 61 -27.65 5.44 6.58
C ALA A 61 -28.97 4.69 6.28
N PRO A 62 -30.03 5.38 5.82
CA PRO A 62 -31.26 4.73 5.37
C PRO A 62 -31.08 3.83 4.12
N GLN A 63 -29.89 3.78 3.53
CA GLN A 63 -29.58 3.08 2.29
C GLN A 63 -28.36 2.18 2.47
N ARG A 64 -28.50 0.89 2.10
CA ARG A 64 -27.49 -0.17 2.13
C ARG A 64 -26.35 -0.01 1.08
N GLN A 65 -26.03 1.21 0.65
CA GLN A 65 -25.00 1.49 -0.37
C GLN A 65 -24.03 2.56 0.12
N GLY A 66 -23.42 2.28 1.27
CA GLY A 66 -22.46 3.19 1.92
C GLY A 66 -21.10 2.56 2.18
N GLU A 67 -20.95 1.26 1.90
CA GLU A 67 -19.69 0.56 2.11
C GLU A 67 -18.60 1.10 1.19
N ARG A 68 -17.44 1.37 1.77
CA ARG A 68 -16.29 1.87 1.02
C ARG A 68 -15.00 1.26 1.50
N ASP A 69 -14.06 1.13 0.57
CA ASP A 69 -12.66 0.95 0.91
C ASP A 69 -12.21 2.15 1.76
N ALA A 70 -11.70 1.86 2.94
CA ALA A 70 -11.20 2.87 3.86
C ALA A 70 -9.71 3.19 3.62
N GLY A 71 -9.11 2.57 2.60
CA GLY A 71 -7.75 2.80 2.17
C GLY A 71 -6.72 2.15 3.08
N TYR A 72 -5.54 2.74 3.13
CA TYR A 72 -4.42 2.14 3.85
C TYR A 72 -4.40 2.56 5.33
N ALA A 73 -4.66 1.59 6.21
CA ALA A 73 -4.51 1.74 7.66
C ALA A 73 -5.14 3.04 8.26
N PRO A 74 -6.41 3.34 7.96
CA PRO A 74 -7.06 4.60 8.34
C PRO A 74 -7.13 4.84 9.86
N TYR A 75 -7.08 3.77 10.65
CA TYR A 75 -7.09 3.84 12.12
C TYR A 75 -5.87 4.55 12.71
N LEU A 76 -4.79 4.74 11.94
CA LEU A 76 -3.60 5.47 12.39
C LEU A 76 -3.87 6.95 12.63
N ASP A 77 -4.85 7.50 11.91
CA ASP A 77 -5.21 8.91 11.98
C ASP A 77 -6.32 9.15 13.00
N TYR A 78 -6.86 8.08 13.58
CA TYR A 78 -7.96 8.16 14.54
C TYR A 78 -7.44 8.12 15.97
N ARG A 79 -7.96 8.99 16.82
CA ARG A 79 -7.62 9.01 18.25
C ARG A 79 -8.60 8.19 19.08
N PRO A 80 -8.22 7.72 20.28
CA PRO A 80 -9.17 7.16 21.23
C PRO A 80 -10.24 8.17 21.63
N LEU A 81 -11.45 7.67 21.91
CA LEU A 81 -12.53 8.46 22.50
C LEU A 81 -12.15 8.91 23.93
N GLN A 82 -12.32 10.19 24.24
CA GLN A 82 -12.08 10.73 25.59
C GLN A 82 -13.24 10.41 26.54
N GLU A 83 -12.98 10.46 27.85
CA GLU A 83 -13.97 10.06 28.86
C GLU A 83 -15.20 10.99 28.88
N GLU A 84 -14.97 12.29 28.67
CA GLU A 84 -16.00 13.31 28.58
C GLU A 84 -16.88 13.13 27.33
N GLU A 85 -16.26 12.77 26.20
CA GLU A 85 -16.96 12.49 24.95
C GLU A 85 -17.78 11.20 25.05
N ARG A 86 -17.25 10.20 25.76
CA ARG A 86 -17.92 8.92 26.00
C ARG A 86 -19.21 9.09 26.81
N ALA A 87 -19.21 9.95 27.83
CA ALA A 87 -20.41 10.22 28.62
C ALA A 87 -21.55 10.79 27.77
N ILE A 88 -21.24 11.62 26.78
CA ILE A 88 -22.22 12.26 25.89
C ILE A 88 -22.70 11.29 24.81
N LEU A 89 -21.77 10.49 24.26
CA LEU A 89 -22.09 9.54 23.18
C LEU A 89 -22.76 8.26 23.65
N GLY A 90 -22.65 7.91 24.94
CA GLY A 90 -23.19 6.67 25.51
C GLY A 90 -24.58 6.29 24.99
N PRO A 91 -25.61 7.16 25.12
CA PRO A 91 -26.96 6.86 24.65
C PRO A 91 -27.07 6.62 23.13
N ILE A 92 -26.26 7.31 22.32
CA ILE A 92 -26.24 7.14 20.87
C ILE A 92 -25.59 5.81 20.52
N LEU A 93 -24.46 5.49 21.17
CA LEU A 93 -23.71 4.26 20.94
C LEU A 93 -24.52 3.02 21.31
N ASP A 94 -25.28 3.09 22.40
CA ASP A 94 -26.15 2.00 22.85
C ASP A 94 -27.33 1.73 21.90
N SER A 95 -27.72 2.73 21.10
CA SER A 95 -28.79 2.64 20.10
C SER A 95 -28.33 2.11 18.74
N LEU A 96 -27.02 1.94 18.54
CA LEU A 96 -26.46 1.53 17.25
C LEU A 96 -26.84 0.08 16.89
N PRO A 97 -27.19 -0.21 15.63
CA PRO A 97 -27.47 -1.57 15.17
C PRO A 97 -26.16 -2.36 14.96
N ILE A 98 -25.47 -2.70 16.05
CA ILE A 98 -24.21 -3.42 16.02
C ILE A 98 -24.48 -4.93 16.09
N GLY A 99 -24.13 -5.66 15.04
CA GLY A 99 -24.27 -7.11 15.00
C GLY A 99 -23.42 -7.79 13.93
N ASN A 100 -23.49 -9.13 13.87
CA ASN A 100 -22.73 -9.98 12.94
C ASN A 100 -23.00 -9.67 11.44
N GLU A 101 -24.05 -8.90 11.16
CA GLU A 101 -24.38 -8.42 9.81
C GLU A 101 -23.30 -7.48 9.26
N ILE A 102 -22.67 -6.65 10.11
CA ILE A 102 -21.62 -5.71 9.70
C ILE A 102 -20.38 -6.47 9.19
N GLU A 103 -19.96 -7.51 9.93
CA GLU A 103 -18.84 -8.36 9.52
C GLU A 103 -19.13 -9.07 8.19
N SER A 104 -20.37 -9.54 8.02
CA SER A 104 -20.80 -10.22 6.80
C SER A 104 -20.86 -9.27 5.60
N GLN A 105 -21.35 -8.05 5.80
CA GLN A 105 -21.38 -6.98 4.80
C GLN A 105 -19.95 -6.60 4.37
N ALA A 106 -19.05 -6.37 5.32
CA ALA A 106 -17.65 -6.03 5.02
C ALA A 106 -16.97 -7.13 4.22
N ARG A 107 -17.15 -8.39 4.61
CA ARG A 107 -16.59 -9.54 3.87
C ARG A 107 -17.14 -9.61 2.45
N ASN A 108 -18.45 -9.43 2.27
CA ASN A 108 -19.08 -9.47 0.94
C ASN A 108 -18.57 -8.32 0.06
N TYR A 109 -18.46 -7.10 0.61
CA TYR A 109 -17.90 -5.95 -0.07
C TYR A 109 -16.44 -6.21 -0.50
N ALA A 110 -15.62 -6.76 0.40
CA ALA A 110 -14.23 -7.06 0.08
C ALA A 110 -14.09 -8.13 -1.01
N ILE A 111 -14.93 -9.17 -0.98
CA ILE A 111 -14.97 -10.19 -2.04
C ILE A 111 -15.33 -9.55 -3.39
N ALA A 112 -16.31 -8.66 -3.42
CA ALA A 112 -16.77 -8.03 -4.64
C ALA A 112 -15.77 -7.00 -5.20
N ASN A 113 -15.14 -6.20 -4.36
CA ASN A 113 -14.40 -5.00 -4.78
C ASN A 113 -12.88 -5.05 -4.55
N LEU A 114 -12.41 -5.73 -3.51
CA LEU A 114 -11.01 -5.64 -3.05
C LEU A 114 -10.16 -6.88 -3.38
N VAL A 115 -10.79 -8.06 -3.43
CA VAL A 115 -10.09 -9.34 -3.66
C VAL A 115 -9.51 -9.40 -5.07
N SER A 116 -10.26 -8.96 -6.08
CA SER A 116 -9.86 -8.99 -7.49
C SER A 116 -8.63 -8.12 -7.75
N SER A 117 -8.62 -6.89 -7.24
CA SER A 117 -7.50 -5.95 -7.34
C SER A 117 -6.22 -6.54 -6.70
N HIS A 118 -6.32 -7.07 -5.47
CA HIS A 118 -5.18 -7.72 -4.80
C HIS A 118 -4.65 -8.92 -5.62
N LEU A 119 -5.55 -9.74 -6.19
CA LEU A 119 -5.15 -10.89 -6.99
C LEU A 119 -4.41 -10.48 -8.27
N GLN A 120 -4.89 -9.46 -8.97
CA GLN A 120 -4.26 -8.98 -10.21
C GLN A 120 -2.86 -8.42 -9.94
N GLU A 121 -2.70 -7.59 -8.91
CA GLU A 121 -1.40 -7.02 -8.53
C GLU A 121 -0.38 -8.12 -8.20
N VAL A 122 -0.76 -9.11 -7.40
CA VAL A 122 0.11 -10.24 -7.05
C VAL A 122 0.41 -11.10 -8.27
N ARG A 123 -0.57 -11.32 -9.15
CA ARG A 123 -0.38 -12.08 -10.39
C ARG A 123 0.65 -11.42 -11.29
N GLN A 124 0.50 -10.12 -11.58
CA GLN A 124 1.43 -9.38 -12.44
C GLN A 124 2.87 -9.49 -11.92
N ARG A 125 3.08 -9.15 -10.64
CA ARG A 125 4.41 -9.21 -10.02
C ARG A 125 5.01 -10.62 -10.03
N LYS A 126 4.18 -11.64 -9.80
CA LYS A 126 4.61 -13.03 -9.73
C LYS A 126 4.95 -13.59 -11.11
N GLU A 127 4.17 -13.27 -12.13
CA GLU A 127 4.42 -13.67 -13.52
C GLU A 127 5.74 -13.12 -14.03
N GLU A 128 6.02 -11.83 -13.82
CA GLU A 128 7.29 -11.20 -14.19
C GLU A 128 8.50 -11.89 -13.52
N LEU A 129 8.38 -12.21 -12.23
CA LEU A 129 9.45 -12.89 -11.50
C LEU A 129 9.65 -14.33 -11.98
N ILE A 130 8.57 -15.05 -12.26
CA ILE A 130 8.60 -16.42 -12.77
C ILE A 130 9.25 -16.45 -14.15
N GLU A 131 8.89 -15.54 -15.05
CA GLU A 131 9.46 -15.47 -16.39
C GLU A 131 10.97 -15.24 -16.36
N LYS A 132 11.42 -14.24 -15.58
CA LYS A 132 12.87 -13.99 -15.38
C LYS A 132 13.58 -15.21 -14.83
N THR A 133 12.98 -15.88 -13.85
CA THR A 133 13.55 -17.09 -13.23
C THR A 133 13.60 -18.25 -14.23
N LEU A 134 12.56 -18.43 -15.04
CA LEU A 134 12.47 -19.48 -16.04
C LEU A 134 13.57 -19.33 -17.09
N ILE A 135 13.78 -18.11 -17.60
CA ILE A 135 14.85 -17.81 -18.57
C ILE A 135 16.23 -18.15 -17.96
N ALA A 136 16.52 -17.65 -16.75
CA ALA A 136 17.80 -17.88 -16.10
C ALA A 136 18.07 -19.37 -15.78
N VAL A 137 17.05 -20.10 -15.32
CA VAL A 137 17.16 -21.54 -15.03
C VAL A 137 17.37 -22.35 -16.30
N LYS A 138 16.58 -22.09 -17.36
CA LYS A 138 16.75 -22.79 -18.64
C LYS A 138 18.11 -22.51 -19.25
N ASP A 139 18.57 -21.27 -19.27
CA ASP A 139 19.88 -20.91 -19.82
C ASP A 139 21.00 -21.65 -19.08
N ARG A 140 21.02 -21.57 -17.75
CA ARG A 140 22.07 -22.21 -16.95
C ARG A 140 22.05 -23.75 -17.06
N LEU A 141 20.91 -24.39 -16.79
CA LEU A 141 20.85 -25.84 -16.72
C LEU A 141 21.01 -26.49 -18.10
N THR A 142 20.47 -25.89 -19.16
CA THR A 142 20.68 -26.40 -20.53
C THR A 142 22.16 -26.36 -20.92
N LYS A 143 22.90 -25.30 -20.56
CA LYS A 143 24.35 -25.23 -20.78
C LYS A 143 25.10 -26.32 -20.02
N GLU A 144 24.77 -26.53 -18.75
CA GLU A 144 25.40 -27.59 -17.94
C GLU A 144 25.06 -29.00 -18.48
N ILE A 145 23.81 -29.26 -18.89
CA ILE A 145 23.37 -30.53 -19.50
C ILE A 145 24.16 -30.79 -20.78
N ASN A 146 24.17 -29.84 -21.73
CA ASN A 146 24.88 -29.98 -22.99
C ASN A 146 26.39 -30.24 -22.79
N TYR A 147 27.00 -29.60 -21.77
CA TYR A 147 28.40 -29.85 -21.41
C TYR A 147 28.63 -31.30 -20.97
N TRP A 148 27.79 -31.83 -20.08
CA TRP A 148 27.93 -33.19 -19.57
C TRP A 148 27.58 -34.25 -20.61
N ASP A 149 26.59 -34.02 -21.47
CA ASP A 149 26.25 -34.90 -22.59
C ASP A 149 27.41 -35.00 -23.60
N HIS A 150 27.95 -33.85 -24.01
CA HIS A 150 29.10 -33.83 -24.90
C HIS A 150 30.32 -34.51 -24.26
N ARG A 151 30.54 -34.29 -22.95
CA ARG A 151 31.62 -34.94 -22.21
C ARG A 151 31.42 -36.46 -22.11
N ALA A 152 30.20 -36.94 -21.92
CA ALA A 152 29.87 -38.35 -21.89
C ALA A 152 30.16 -39.01 -23.25
N ALA A 153 29.77 -38.37 -24.35
CA ALA A 153 30.07 -38.84 -25.71
C ALA A 153 31.58 -38.92 -25.98
N GLN A 154 32.34 -37.88 -25.59
CA GLN A 154 33.80 -37.89 -25.71
C GLN A 154 34.47 -39.02 -24.92
N LEU A 155 34.04 -39.24 -23.68
CA LEU A 155 34.58 -40.31 -22.83
C LEU A 155 34.27 -41.70 -23.40
N ARG A 156 33.07 -41.87 -23.98
CA ARG A 156 32.68 -43.14 -24.62
C ARG A 156 33.60 -43.50 -25.79
N LEU A 157 33.87 -42.53 -26.67
CA LEU A 157 34.82 -42.74 -27.78
C LEU A 157 36.25 -43.05 -27.29
N GLN A 158 36.69 -42.44 -26.18
CA GLN A 158 38.01 -42.72 -25.60
C GLN A 158 38.09 -44.13 -24.99
N GLU A 159 37.02 -44.56 -24.32
CA GLU A 159 36.88 -45.90 -23.74
C GLU A 159 36.85 -46.97 -24.84
N GLU A 160 36.11 -46.74 -25.93
CA GLU A 160 36.10 -47.60 -27.13
C GLU A 160 37.48 -47.67 -27.80
N ALA A 161 38.24 -46.57 -27.78
CA ALA A 161 39.63 -46.52 -28.26
C ALA A 161 40.66 -47.09 -27.25
N GLY A 162 40.22 -47.71 -26.15
CA GLY A 162 41.08 -48.35 -25.15
C GLY A 162 41.79 -47.39 -24.18
N LYS A 163 41.48 -46.09 -24.22
CA LYS A 163 42.04 -45.08 -23.30
C LYS A 163 41.09 -44.85 -22.13
N THR A 164 41.14 -45.72 -21.13
CA THR A 164 40.31 -45.59 -19.92
C THR A 164 40.83 -44.46 -19.03
N ASN A 165 39.93 -43.52 -18.70
CA ASN A 165 40.25 -42.36 -17.87
C ASN A 165 39.93 -42.68 -16.39
N ALA A 166 40.88 -42.52 -15.47
CA ALA A 166 40.74 -43.02 -14.09
C ALA A 166 39.78 -42.20 -13.19
N ARG A 167 39.41 -40.97 -13.59
CA ARG A 167 38.72 -40.02 -12.70
C ARG A 167 37.20 -39.97 -12.88
N ILE A 168 36.69 -40.04 -14.13
CA ILE A 168 35.26 -40.09 -14.49
C ILE A 168 35.12 -40.91 -15.78
N ASN A 169 34.17 -41.85 -15.81
CA ASN A 169 33.82 -42.63 -17.00
C ASN A 169 32.59 -42.05 -17.71
N SER A 170 32.32 -42.52 -18.93
CA SER A 170 31.19 -42.08 -19.76
C SER A 170 29.84 -42.21 -19.04
N ASN A 171 29.62 -43.32 -18.34
CA ASN A 171 28.39 -43.58 -17.58
C ASN A 171 28.14 -42.55 -16.45
N LYS A 172 29.16 -42.20 -15.66
CA LYS A 172 29.03 -41.19 -14.59
C LYS A 172 28.74 -39.80 -15.16
N ALA A 173 29.33 -39.46 -16.31
CA ALA A 173 29.04 -38.20 -17.00
C ALA A 173 27.59 -38.17 -17.52
N GLN A 174 27.09 -39.27 -18.09
CA GLN A 174 25.70 -39.39 -18.53
C GLN A 174 24.72 -39.28 -17.35
N MET A 175 24.97 -40.01 -16.26
CA MET A 175 24.16 -39.90 -15.04
C MET A 175 24.05 -38.46 -14.54
N ARG A 176 25.14 -37.68 -14.66
CA ARG A 176 25.13 -36.27 -14.27
C ARG A 176 24.25 -35.40 -15.17
N ALA A 177 24.25 -35.65 -16.47
CA ALA A 177 23.34 -34.98 -17.40
C ALA A 177 21.87 -35.32 -17.09
N ASP A 178 21.57 -36.61 -16.86
CA ASP A 178 20.22 -37.09 -16.53
C ASP A 178 19.70 -36.50 -15.21
N GLU A 179 20.56 -36.38 -14.19
CA GLU A 179 20.26 -35.70 -12.93
C GLU A 179 19.91 -34.22 -13.13
N LEU A 180 20.69 -33.52 -13.96
CA LEU A 180 20.45 -32.10 -14.28
C LEU A 180 19.15 -31.93 -15.09
N GLN A 181 18.85 -32.84 -16.00
CA GLN A 181 17.60 -32.83 -16.77
C GLN A 181 16.39 -33.05 -15.85
N THR A 182 16.47 -34.01 -14.92
CA THR A 182 15.45 -34.24 -13.90
C THR A 182 15.26 -32.99 -13.03
N ARG A 183 16.36 -32.34 -12.63
CA ARG A 183 16.32 -31.10 -11.84
C ARG A 183 15.67 -29.95 -12.62
N LEU A 184 15.97 -29.82 -13.91
CA LEU A 184 15.36 -28.82 -14.79
C LEU A 184 13.85 -29.04 -14.89
N GLN A 185 13.42 -30.27 -15.21
CA GLN A 185 11.99 -30.62 -15.30
C GLN A 185 11.26 -30.35 -13.99
N LYS A 186 11.84 -30.77 -12.86
CA LYS A 186 11.29 -30.49 -11.53
C LYS A 186 11.13 -28.99 -11.30
N ARG A 187 12.17 -28.20 -11.60
CA ARG A 187 12.12 -26.75 -11.38
C ARG A 187 11.11 -26.04 -12.28
N LEU A 188 10.96 -26.49 -13.53
CA LEU A 188 9.94 -25.96 -14.44
C LEU A 188 8.53 -26.27 -13.92
N SER A 189 8.30 -27.49 -13.44
CA SER A 189 7.01 -27.86 -12.82
C SER A 189 6.72 -27.04 -11.56
N GLU A 190 7.72 -26.81 -10.71
CA GLU A 190 7.57 -25.94 -9.53
C GLU A 190 7.20 -24.50 -9.93
N LEU A 191 7.87 -23.94 -10.96
CA LEU A 191 7.57 -22.60 -11.45
C LEU A 191 6.15 -22.49 -12.02
N GLU A 192 5.67 -23.53 -12.70
CA GLU A 192 4.29 -23.57 -13.20
C GLU A 192 3.27 -23.60 -12.05
N GLN A 193 3.53 -24.40 -11.00
CA GLN A 193 2.71 -24.38 -9.78
C GLN A 193 2.71 -23.01 -9.10
N GLU A 194 3.82 -22.28 -9.13
CA GLU A 194 3.89 -20.91 -8.61
C GLU A 194 3.07 -19.89 -9.43
N ARG A 195 2.72 -20.19 -10.70
CA ARG A 195 1.81 -19.34 -11.51
C ARG A 195 0.35 -19.50 -11.11
N HIS A 196 -0.01 -20.66 -10.58
CA HIS A 196 -1.40 -20.96 -10.20
C HIS A 196 -1.76 -20.31 -8.86
N LEU A 197 -2.21 -19.07 -8.94
CA LEU A 197 -2.64 -18.29 -7.77
C LEU A 197 -4.14 -18.48 -7.48
N SER A 198 -4.46 -18.62 -6.20
CA SER A 198 -5.82 -18.72 -5.68
C SER A 198 -6.02 -17.76 -4.50
N PRO A 199 -7.03 -16.86 -4.54
CA PRO A 199 -7.37 -16.05 -3.38
C PRO A 199 -8.10 -16.89 -2.34
N SER A 200 -7.79 -16.67 -1.06
CA SER A 200 -8.58 -17.19 0.06
C SER A 200 -9.69 -16.19 0.41
N PRO A 201 -10.84 -16.64 0.93
CA PRO A 201 -11.87 -15.72 1.44
C PRO A 201 -11.28 -14.76 2.50
N PRO A 202 -11.58 -13.46 2.46
CA PRO A 202 -11.15 -12.52 3.49
C PRO A 202 -11.66 -12.92 4.87
N VAL A 203 -10.79 -12.84 5.87
CA VAL A 203 -11.07 -13.20 7.26
C VAL A 203 -11.16 -11.94 8.10
N VAL A 204 -12.26 -11.77 8.84
CA VAL A 204 -12.43 -10.65 9.77
C VAL A 204 -11.47 -10.83 10.94
N VAL A 205 -10.63 -9.82 11.15
CA VAL A 205 -9.66 -9.75 12.26
C VAL A 205 -10.27 -9.01 13.45
N GLY A 206 -11.08 -7.99 13.19
CA GLY A 206 -11.79 -7.20 14.20
C GLY A 206 -12.58 -6.06 13.59
N ALA A 207 -13.12 -5.19 14.44
CA ALA A 207 -13.83 -3.99 14.02
C ALA A 207 -13.70 -2.87 15.08
N ALA A 208 -13.84 -1.62 14.63
CA ALA A 208 -13.90 -0.44 15.49
C ALA A 208 -15.07 0.46 15.08
N LEU A 209 -15.63 1.19 16.04
CA LEU A 209 -16.59 2.27 15.76
C LEU A 209 -15.84 3.57 15.57
N ILE A 210 -16.14 4.29 14.50
CA ILE A 210 -15.52 5.57 14.18
C ILE A 210 -16.58 6.66 14.34
N VAL A 211 -16.31 7.56 15.27
CA VAL A 211 -17.11 8.76 15.53
C VAL A 211 -16.49 9.91 14.75
N PRO A 212 -17.21 10.55 13.82
CA PRO A 212 -16.67 11.69 13.09
C PRO A 212 -16.64 12.95 13.96
N GLY A 213 -15.64 13.79 13.73
CA GLY A 213 -15.45 15.07 14.42
C GLY A 213 -16.65 16.01 14.27
N GLY A 214 -17.38 15.95 13.15
CA GLY A 214 -18.59 16.74 12.96
C GLY A 214 -19.72 16.42 13.92
N LEU A 215 -19.92 15.14 14.24
CA LEU A 215 -20.90 14.73 15.25
C LEU A 215 -20.52 15.27 16.64
N LEU A 216 -19.24 15.15 17.00
CA LEU A 216 -18.72 15.66 18.27
C LEU A 216 -18.81 17.18 18.34
N GLY A 217 -18.46 17.90 17.27
CA GLY A 217 -18.56 19.35 17.17
C GLY A 217 -19.99 19.84 17.42
N ARG A 218 -20.99 19.17 16.80
CA ARG A 218 -22.40 19.48 17.03
C ARG A 218 -22.84 19.22 18.48
N LEU A 219 -22.44 18.09 19.06
CA LEU A 219 -22.85 17.72 20.42
C LEU A 219 -22.15 18.56 21.50
N LEU A 220 -20.90 18.97 21.26
CA LEU A 220 -20.08 19.76 22.18
C LEU A 220 -20.17 21.28 21.94
N GLY A 221 -20.89 21.71 20.90
CA GLY A 221 -20.99 23.12 20.52
C GLY A 221 -19.66 23.75 20.08
N LYS A 222 -18.69 22.94 19.64
CA LYS A 222 -17.39 23.42 19.14
C LYS A 222 -17.46 23.63 17.63
N PRO A 223 -17.13 24.83 17.11
CA PRO A 223 -17.10 25.06 15.66
C PRO A 223 -16.02 24.18 15.03
N MET A 224 -16.40 23.39 14.02
CA MET A 224 -15.41 22.79 13.14
C MET A 224 -14.83 23.87 12.23
N PHE A 225 -13.50 23.99 12.20
CA PHE A 225 -12.74 24.91 11.34
C PHE A 225 -12.87 24.64 9.82
N ALA A 226 -13.89 23.89 9.37
CA ALA A 226 -13.88 23.10 8.13
C ALA A 226 -14.29 23.83 6.83
N ARG A 227 -14.82 25.07 6.86
CA ARG A 227 -15.30 25.74 5.62
C ARG A 227 -14.21 26.48 4.85
N GLU A 228 -13.31 27.17 5.53
CA GLU A 228 -12.20 27.88 4.87
C GLU A 228 -11.10 26.92 4.40
N THR A 229 -10.87 25.83 5.14
CA THR A 229 -9.84 24.82 4.80
C THR A 229 -10.10 24.12 3.47
N LYS A 230 -11.37 23.78 3.15
CA LYS A 230 -11.69 23.06 1.90
C LYS A 230 -11.41 23.85 0.63
N ARG A 231 -11.64 25.18 0.64
CA ARG A 231 -11.32 26.03 -0.52
C ARG A 231 -9.81 26.07 -0.74
N VAL A 232 -9.06 26.22 0.34
CA VAL A 232 -7.59 26.25 0.33
C VAL A 232 -7.02 24.89 -0.13
N GLU A 233 -7.58 23.77 0.33
CA GLU A 233 -7.19 22.43 -0.10
C GLU A 233 -7.42 22.21 -1.60
N GLN A 234 -8.56 22.65 -2.14
CA GLN A 234 -8.86 22.53 -3.57
C GLN A 234 -7.91 23.37 -4.44
N LEU A 235 -7.64 24.62 -4.03
CA LEU A 235 -6.67 25.48 -4.71
C LEU A 235 -5.26 24.88 -4.65
N ALA A 236 -4.89 24.31 -3.51
CA ALA A 236 -3.60 23.66 -3.33
C ALA A 236 -3.43 22.44 -4.21
N MET A 237 -4.42 21.55 -4.24
CA MET A 237 -4.42 20.38 -5.12
C MET A 237 -4.29 20.80 -6.59
N ALA A 238 -5.10 21.76 -7.03
CA ALA A 238 -5.06 22.24 -8.41
C ALA A 238 -3.70 22.83 -8.79
N ALA A 239 -3.08 23.60 -7.89
CA ALA A 239 -1.77 24.20 -8.12
C ALA A 239 -0.66 23.15 -8.25
N VAL A 240 -0.65 22.13 -7.39
CA VAL A 240 0.33 21.03 -7.46
C VAL A 240 0.13 20.20 -8.73
N MET A 241 -1.12 19.86 -9.07
CA MET A 241 -1.44 19.14 -10.31
C MET A 241 -0.98 19.92 -11.56
N ALA A 242 -1.11 21.25 -11.57
CA ALA A 242 -0.63 22.10 -12.66
C ALA A 242 0.91 22.16 -12.70
N ALA A 243 1.56 22.29 -11.54
CA ALA A 243 3.02 22.30 -11.43
C ALA A 243 3.63 20.98 -11.92
N GLU A 244 3.09 19.83 -11.51
CA GLU A 244 3.58 18.51 -11.96
C GLU A 244 3.45 18.33 -13.47
N LYS A 245 2.33 18.78 -14.07
CA LYS A 245 2.16 18.78 -15.53
C LYS A 245 3.20 19.64 -16.23
N ALA A 246 3.49 20.83 -15.70
CA ALA A 246 4.51 21.72 -16.25
C ALA A 246 5.92 21.12 -16.16
N LEU A 247 6.18 20.23 -15.19
CA LEU A 247 7.43 19.49 -15.03
C LEU A 247 7.52 18.23 -15.91
N GLY A 248 6.53 17.96 -16.77
CA GLY A 248 6.50 16.80 -17.65
C GLY A 248 6.08 15.50 -16.96
N TYR A 249 5.28 15.60 -15.89
CA TYR A 249 4.66 14.45 -15.24
C TYR A 249 3.18 14.35 -15.58
N GLU A 250 2.64 13.15 -15.39
CA GLU A 250 1.22 12.81 -15.48
C GLU A 250 0.67 12.57 -14.07
N PRO A 251 0.19 13.62 -13.38
CA PRO A 251 -0.33 13.49 -12.03
C PRO A 251 -1.77 12.96 -12.02
N ARG A 252 -2.05 12.07 -11.06
CA ARG A 252 -3.37 11.46 -10.80
C ARG A 252 -3.73 11.70 -9.34
N ASP A 253 -4.91 12.25 -9.10
CA ASP A 253 -5.48 12.41 -7.77
C ASP A 253 -5.88 11.04 -7.21
N VAL A 254 -5.35 10.70 -6.04
CA VAL A 254 -5.61 9.49 -5.27
C VAL A 254 -5.98 9.81 -3.81
N SER A 255 -6.23 11.08 -3.49
CA SER A 255 -6.55 11.53 -2.12
C SER A 255 -7.74 10.78 -1.52
N ALA A 256 -8.74 10.45 -2.35
CA ALA A 256 -9.90 9.65 -1.96
C ALA A 256 -9.56 8.19 -1.61
N GLU A 257 -8.44 7.65 -2.09
CA GLU A 257 -7.98 6.28 -1.83
C GLU A 257 -7.29 6.13 -0.47
N LYS A 258 -7.02 7.24 0.24
CA LYS A 258 -6.37 7.27 1.58
C LYS A 258 -5.08 6.46 1.64
N CYS A 259 -4.22 6.64 0.64
CA CYS A 259 -2.93 5.93 0.50
C CYS A 259 -1.80 6.54 1.37
N GLY A 260 -2.08 7.60 2.13
CA GLY A 260 -1.09 8.39 2.88
C GLY A 260 -0.35 9.42 2.01
N TYR A 261 -0.88 9.71 0.83
CA TYR A 261 -0.48 10.77 -0.10
C TYR A 261 -1.67 11.10 -1.02
N ASP A 262 -1.67 12.29 -1.60
CA ASP A 262 -2.78 12.82 -2.41
C ASP A 262 -2.64 12.59 -3.91
N ILE A 263 -1.40 12.62 -4.43
CA ILE A 263 -1.14 12.58 -5.88
C ILE A 263 -0.11 11.50 -6.21
N GLU A 264 -0.43 10.67 -7.20
CA GLU A 264 0.55 9.83 -7.90
C GLU A 264 1.00 10.53 -9.19
N SER A 265 2.29 10.88 -9.26
CA SER A 265 2.84 11.64 -10.38
C SER A 265 3.85 10.80 -11.15
N ARG A 266 3.49 10.39 -12.38
CA ARG A 266 4.34 9.54 -13.23
C ARG A 266 5.13 10.38 -14.21
N LYS A 267 6.45 10.20 -14.28
CA LYS A 267 7.28 10.89 -15.28
C LYS A 267 7.12 10.27 -16.66
N THR A 268 6.71 11.07 -17.65
CA THR A 268 6.62 10.62 -19.05
C THR A 268 8.00 10.16 -19.56
N GLY A 269 8.03 9.07 -20.33
CA GLY A 269 9.25 8.48 -20.91
C GLY A 269 10.05 7.54 -19.99
N THR A 270 10.22 7.87 -18.70
CA THR A 270 10.98 7.00 -17.75
C THR A 270 10.08 6.07 -16.93
N GLY A 271 8.80 6.42 -16.76
CA GLY A 271 7.86 5.66 -15.95
C GLY A 271 8.09 5.74 -14.43
N ARG A 272 9.06 6.55 -13.96
CA ARG A 272 9.31 6.76 -12.53
C ARG A 272 8.09 7.42 -11.87
N LEU A 273 7.66 6.87 -10.75
CA LEU A 273 6.50 7.32 -10.00
C LEU A 273 6.96 8.10 -8.76
N ARG A 274 6.28 9.22 -8.46
CA ARG A 274 6.41 9.97 -7.22
C ARG A 274 5.08 10.04 -6.50
N PHE A 275 5.15 10.15 -5.18
CA PHE A 275 3.99 10.18 -4.28
C PHE A 275 4.01 11.52 -3.57
N ILE A 276 2.97 12.32 -3.74
CA ILE A 276 2.96 13.71 -3.28
C ILE A 276 1.81 13.91 -2.30
N GLU A 277 2.13 14.33 -1.09
CA GLU A 277 1.18 14.79 -0.08
C GLU A 277 1.03 16.31 -0.17
N VAL A 278 -0.20 16.83 -0.25
CA VAL A 278 -0.45 18.27 -0.50
C VAL A 278 -0.99 18.93 0.76
N LYS A 279 -0.26 19.90 1.30
CA LYS A 279 -0.69 20.70 2.45
C LYS A 279 -0.85 22.16 2.08
N GLY A 280 -2.10 22.57 1.87
CA GLY A 280 -2.48 23.96 1.62
C GLY A 280 -2.73 24.75 2.91
N ARG A 281 -2.20 25.97 2.98
CA ARG A 281 -2.47 26.94 4.05
C ARG A 281 -2.62 28.35 3.48
N VAL A 282 -3.43 29.16 4.17
CA VAL A 282 -3.46 30.60 3.91
C VAL A 282 -2.13 31.24 4.32
N GLU A 283 -1.72 32.28 3.60
CA GLU A 283 -0.51 33.03 3.93
C GLU A 283 -0.58 33.55 5.37
N GLY A 284 0.48 33.32 6.15
CA GLY A 284 0.54 33.66 7.58
C GLY A 284 0.17 32.52 8.54
N ALA A 285 -0.13 31.31 8.05
CA ALA A 285 -0.30 30.15 8.93
C ALA A 285 1.02 29.76 9.62
N GLU A 286 0.97 29.50 10.92
CA GLU A 286 2.15 29.15 11.72
C GLU A 286 2.51 27.66 11.65
N THR A 287 1.53 26.78 11.42
CA THR A 287 1.73 25.32 11.47
C THR A 287 1.03 24.55 10.36
N VAL A 288 1.58 23.37 10.07
CA VAL A 288 0.95 22.34 9.24
C VAL A 288 0.77 21.06 10.04
N THR A 289 -0.42 20.49 9.96
CA THR A 289 -0.74 19.21 10.57
C THR A 289 -0.53 18.11 9.54
N VAL A 290 0.23 17.09 9.92
CA VAL A 290 0.47 15.89 9.10
C VAL A 290 0.00 14.68 9.88
N THR A 291 -0.72 13.79 9.21
CA THR A 291 -1.26 12.58 9.83
C THR A 291 -0.17 11.52 10.01
N LYS A 292 -0.40 10.56 10.91
CA LYS A 292 0.53 9.44 11.12
C LYS A 292 0.67 8.60 9.87
N ASN A 293 -0.41 8.38 9.13
CA ASN A 293 -0.38 7.63 7.88
C ASN A 293 0.52 8.31 6.83
N GLU A 294 0.41 9.64 6.68
CA GLU A 294 1.27 10.43 5.78
C GLU A 294 2.75 10.36 6.16
N ILE A 295 3.07 10.47 7.46
CA ILE A 295 4.45 10.37 7.94
C ILE A 295 5.03 8.97 7.63
N LEU A 296 4.27 7.91 7.93
CA LEU A 296 4.71 6.53 7.66
C LEU A 296 4.81 6.23 6.17
N ALA A 297 3.91 6.76 5.35
CA ALA A 297 3.99 6.65 3.89
C ALA A 297 5.31 7.25 3.36
N SER A 298 5.75 8.37 3.92
CA SER A 298 7.04 8.98 3.57
C SER A 298 8.25 8.10 3.91
N PHE A 299 8.22 7.38 5.04
CA PHE A 299 9.31 6.48 5.44
C PHE A 299 9.35 5.18 4.62
N ASN A 300 8.19 4.73 4.13
CA ASN A 300 8.12 3.55 3.27
C ASN A 300 8.71 3.80 1.87
N LYS A 301 8.65 5.05 1.37
CA LYS A 301 9.11 5.42 0.03
C LYS A 301 9.94 6.73 0.04
N PRO A 302 11.07 6.77 0.76
CA PRO A 302 11.76 8.02 1.10
C PRO A 302 12.40 8.75 -0.09
N GLU A 303 12.67 8.05 -1.19
CA GLU A 303 13.26 8.65 -2.40
C GLU A 303 12.23 9.22 -3.38
N ASP A 304 10.99 8.74 -3.30
CA ASP A 304 9.93 9.05 -4.26
C ASP A 304 8.76 9.83 -3.62
N PHE A 305 8.74 9.95 -2.28
CA PHE A 305 7.77 10.75 -1.55
C PHE A 305 8.18 12.24 -1.47
N LEU A 306 7.20 13.12 -1.69
CA LEU A 306 7.34 14.58 -1.57
C LEU A 306 6.20 15.15 -0.74
N LEU A 307 6.49 16.14 0.10
CA LEU A 307 5.48 16.99 0.71
C LEU A 307 5.41 18.30 -0.08
N ALA A 308 4.28 18.54 -0.75
CA ALA A 308 4.01 19.79 -1.45
C ALA A 308 3.31 20.77 -0.48
N LEU A 309 4.03 21.80 -0.08
CA LEU A 309 3.48 22.90 0.72
C LEU A 309 2.94 23.96 -0.23
N VAL A 310 1.71 24.38 0.04
CA VAL A 310 1.04 25.40 -0.77
C VAL A 310 0.60 26.58 0.09
N SER A 311 1.16 27.75 -0.20
CA SER A 311 0.72 29.02 0.40
C SER A 311 -0.28 29.71 -0.53
N VAL A 312 -1.46 30.01 -0.01
CA VAL A 312 -2.54 30.71 -0.74
C VAL A 312 -2.71 32.11 -0.15
N SER A 313 -2.48 33.14 -0.96
CA SER A 313 -2.67 34.53 -0.56
C SER A 313 -4.16 34.92 -0.54
N PRO A 314 -4.54 36.04 0.12
CA PRO A 314 -5.91 36.57 0.08
C PRO A 314 -6.40 36.95 -1.33
N SER A 315 -5.50 37.23 -2.27
CA SER A 315 -5.79 37.47 -3.69
C SER A 315 -5.81 36.19 -4.53
N GLU A 316 -5.77 35.02 -3.89
CA GLU A 316 -5.74 33.68 -4.50
C GLU A 316 -4.50 33.38 -5.35
N GLU A 317 -3.44 34.18 -5.22
CA GLU A 317 -2.12 33.79 -5.74
C GLU A 317 -1.57 32.62 -4.92
N VAL A 318 -1.13 31.58 -5.63
CA VAL A 318 -0.68 30.33 -5.04
C VAL A 318 0.82 30.15 -5.27
N ARG A 319 1.56 29.81 -4.20
CA ARG A 319 2.97 29.41 -4.25
C ARG A 319 3.11 27.96 -3.80
N VAL A 320 3.89 27.17 -4.54
CA VAL A 320 4.12 25.74 -4.26
C VAL A 320 5.60 25.52 -3.97
N ARG A 321 5.91 24.77 -2.92
CA ARG A 321 7.26 24.28 -2.61
C ARG A 321 7.24 22.80 -2.29
N TYR A 322 8.27 22.08 -2.72
CA TYR A 322 8.38 20.64 -2.50
C TYR A 322 9.48 20.32 -1.49
N VAL A 323 9.11 19.63 -0.42
CA VAL A 323 10.05 19.14 0.60
C VAL A 323 10.32 17.65 0.37
N ARG A 324 11.59 17.31 0.17
CA ARG A 324 12.07 15.91 0.12
C ARG A 324 12.38 15.44 1.53
N ARG A 325 12.05 14.17 1.82
CA ARG A 325 12.24 13.55 3.15
C ARG A 325 11.78 14.50 4.28
N PRO A 326 10.50 14.93 4.25
CA PRO A 326 10.01 16.00 5.11
C PRO A 326 10.15 15.69 6.60
N PHE A 327 10.02 14.42 6.98
CA PHE A 327 10.03 13.99 8.37
C PHE A 327 11.31 13.21 8.72
N GLN A 328 11.82 13.44 9.92
CA GLN A 328 13.08 12.83 10.39
C GLN A 328 12.86 11.69 11.39
N ARG A 329 11.69 11.64 12.03
CA ARG A 329 11.34 10.61 13.02
C ARG A 329 9.89 10.18 12.82
N GLU A 330 9.63 8.93 13.14
CA GLU A 330 8.26 8.44 13.26
C GLU A 330 7.58 9.13 14.46
N PRO A 331 6.26 9.39 14.37
CA PRO A 331 5.50 9.98 15.47
C PRO A 331 5.47 9.03 16.66
N ASP A 332 5.35 9.60 17.86
CA ASP A 332 5.18 8.81 19.08
C ASP A 332 4.02 7.83 18.95
N PHE A 333 4.13 6.71 19.68
CA PHE A 333 3.17 5.61 19.54
C PHE A 333 1.70 6.05 19.71
N GLY A 334 1.45 7.01 20.61
CA GLY A 334 0.12 7.56 20.90
C GLY A 334 -0.30 8.79 20.07
N ALA A 335 0.56 9.33 19.20
CA ALA A 335 0.21 10.49 18.37
C ALA A 335 -0.44 10.02 17.05
N CYS A 336 -1.61 10.56 16.70
CA CYS A 336 -2.32 10.27 15.45
C CYS A 336 -2.03 11.31 14.35
N SER A 337 -1.59 12.50 14.75
CA SER A 337 -1.09 13.55 13.88
C SER A 337 0.01 14.34 14.61
N VAL A 338 0.84 15.03 13.83
CA VAL A 338 1.92 15.88 14.34
C VAL A 338 1.80 17.25 13.67
N ASN A 339 1.89 18.30 14.48
CA ASN A 339 2.00 19.67 13.98
C ASN A 339 3.47 20.00 13.79
N TYR A 340 3.81 20.51 12.61
CA TYR A 340 5.13 21.03 12.28
C TYR A 340 5.05 22.54 12.05
N ASP A 341 6.15 23.23 12.34
CA ASP A 341 6.30 24.65 12.01
C ASP A 341 6.26 24.84 10.49
N TRP A 342 5.39 25.74 10.02
CA TRP A 342 5.21 26.01 8.61
C TRP A 342 6.47 26.65 8.00
N GLY A 343 7.07 27.62 8.70
CA GLY A 343 8.24 28.35 8.22
C GLY A 343 9.45 27.43 8.01
N GLU A 344 9.74 26.58 8.99
CA GLU A 344 10.84 25.62 8.93
C GLU A 344 10.68 24.65 7.75
N LEU A 345 9.49 24.08 7.56
CA LEU A 345 9.23 23.18 6.44
C LEU A 345 9.23 23.93 5.09
N TRP A 346 8.72 25.17 5.06
CA TRP A 346 8.68 25.99 3.85
C TRP A 346 10.07 26.40 3.36
N GLU A 347 10.99 26.72 4.27
CA GLU A 347 12.39 27.04 3.95
C GLU A 347 13.17 25.84 3.41
N ARG A 348 12.86 24.63 3.90
CA ARG A 348 13.42 23.37 3.39
C ARG A 348 12.88 22.97 2.01
N GLY A 349 11.81 23.60 1.55
CA GLY A 349 11.17 23.29 0.28
C GLY A 349 11.84 23.97 -0.90
N ASP A 350 12.10 23.20 -1.96
CA ASP A 350 12.62 23.74 -3.21
C ASP A 350 11.48 24.22 -4.12
N MET A 351 11.71 25.31 -4.85
CA MET A 351 10.92 25.61 -6.05
C MET A 351 11.48 24.76 -7.19
N ILE A 352 10.73 23.74 -7.59
CA ILE A 352 11.12 22.92 -8.74
C ILE A 352 10.66 23.68 -10.00
N GLU A 353 11.56 24.43 -10.62
CA GLU A 353 11.29 25.09 -11.90
C GLU A 353 11.34 24.08 -13.07
N PRO A 354 10.51 24.27 -14.11
CA PRO A 354 10.61 23.47 -15.33
C PRO A 354 11.98 23.64 -15.97
N GLN A 355 12.66 22.51 -16.22
CA GLN A 355 13.91 22.53 -16.97
C GLN A 355 13.64 23.14 -18.35
N ARG A 356 14.15 24.35 -18.60
CA ARG A 356 14.24 24.89 -19.94
C ARG A 356 15.10 23.93 -20.74
N HIS A 357 14.54 23.32 -21.77
CA HIS A 357 15.31 22.60 -22.78
C HIS A 357 16.30 23.60 -23.39
N GLU A 358 17.57 23.54 -22.97
CA GLU A 358 18.65 24.10 -23.77
C GLU A 358 18.81 23.19 -24.99
N GLY A 359 18.29 23.67 -26.12
CA GLY A 359 18.57 23.08 -27.41
C GLY A 359 20.05 23.24 -27.75
N HIS A 360 20.67 22.14 -28.16
CA HIS A 360 21.88 22.14 -28.98
C HIS A 360 21.56 21.41 -30.28
#